data_AF-A0AAE0MK94-F1
#
_entry.id   AF-A0AAE0MK94-F1
#
_cell.length_a   1.000
_cell.length_b   1.000
_cell.length_c   1.000
_cell.angle_alpha   90.00
_cell.angle_beta   90.00
_cell.angle_gamma   90.00
#
_symmetry.space_group_name_H-M   'P 1'
#
loop_
_entity.id
_entity.type
_entity.pdbx_description
1 polymer ?
#
loop_
_entity_poly.entity_id
_entity_poly.type
_entity_poly.pdbx_seq_one_letter_code
_entity_poly.pdbx_strand_id
1 'polypeptide(L)'
;MAGAKDESAPTADKALPMIFSYLSSLTKNSDAGLQDIGVLEYSSLLYGSVCRQQFWDQRSETVGPLIDILCAAAGKENGDGGASLWSGTTTAARSGFEGSIGGGVGLQLLYHVLLVMWQLSFEAADIGDDLNNEYDIVFLYTRLLRISPKEKTTRLLISTLYNLLSVNQNSLLPAAVLAGLPALLQNLTGRQLSDTDLQEDLAKLRELLEEYTKTKTTFDEYVAEVNSGHLRWSPPHRNAVFWAENARKILEFENGALVRQLAEIMKKPWENDKAVLAIACNDVGCLVREVPEKRSQLEKLGLKTRVMELMGEADENTRWESLRALGGWLKYSFDSK
;
A
#
# COMPACT_ATOMS: atom_id res chain seq x y z
N MET A 1 -21.75 11.94 36.66
CA MET A 1 -20.51 11.84 37.46
C MET A 1 -19.83 10.50 37.18
N ALA A 2 -19.13 10.37 36.06
CA ALA A 2 -18.26 9.22 35.76
C ALA A 2 -17.20 9.69 34.74
N GLY A 3 -16.47 10.75 35.09
CA GLY A 3 -15.53 11.44 34.19
C GLY A 3 -14.05 11.16 34.49
N ALA A 4 -13.75 10.47 35.59
CA ALA A 4 -12.41 9.99 35.88
C ALA A 4 -12.41 8.49 35.58
N LYS A 5 -11.96 8.11 34.37
CA LYS A 5 -11.67 6.71 34.08
C LYS A 5 -10.35 6.38 34.78
N ASP A 6 -10.39 5.37 35.63
CA ASP A 6 -9.27 5.00 36.49
C ASP A 6 -8.16 4.36 35.65
N GLU A 7 -7.03 5.07 35.51
CA GLU A 7 -5.80 4.57 34.87
C GLU A 7 -4.79 4.09 35.91
N SER A 8 -5.23 3.75 37.13
CA SER A 8 -4.35 3.22 38.17
C SER A 8 -3.71 1.89 37.73
N ALA A 9 -2.49 1.62 38.22
CA ALA A 9 -1.76 0.38 37.94
C ALA A 9 -2.58 -0.91 38.21
N PRO A 10 -3.40 -1.04 39.28
CA PRO A 10 -4.27 -2.20 39.44
C PRO A 10 -5.28 -2.39 38.31
N THR A 11 -5.82 -1.29 37.78
CA THR A 11 -6.80 -1.32 36.69
C THR A 11 -6.11 -1.65 35.37
N ALA A 12 -4.96 -1.04 35.10
CA ALA A 12 -4.17 -1.29 33.90
C ALA A 12 -3.60 -2.72 33.85
N ASP A 13 -2.94 -3.17 34.93
CA ASP A 13 -2.14 -4.40 34.91
C ASP A 13 -2.98 -5.67 35.18
N LYS A 14 -4.17 -5.54 35.76
CA LYS A 14 -4.99 -6.70 36.17
C LYS A 14 -6.39 -6.69 35.59
N ALA A 15 -7.13 -5.60 35.75
CA ALA A 15 -8.54 -5.57 35.36
C ALA A 15 -8.71 -5.55 33.84
N LEU A 16 -7.99 -4.66 33.13
CA LEU A 16 -8.08 -4.53 31.68
C LEU A 16 -7.75 -5.84 30.94
N PRO A 17 -6.65 -6.55 31.26
CA PRO A 17 -6.37 -7.86 30.67
C PRO A 17 -7.52 -8.85 30.75
N MET A 18 -8.11 -9.00 31.94
CA MET A 18 -9.22 -9.96 32.13
C MET A 18 -10.46 -9.55 31.33
N ILE A 19 -10.74 -8.24 31.26
CA ILE A 19 -11.86 -7.72 30.48
C ILE A 19 -11.63 -7.95 28.99
N PHE A 20 -10.42 -7.69 28.47
CA PHE A 20 -10.09 -7.90 27.07
C PHE A 20 -10.16 -9.37 26.67
N SER A 21 -9.64 -10.30 27.49
CA SER A 21 -9.79 -11.74 27.20
C SER A 21 -11.27 -12.18 27.22
N TYR A 22 -12.10 -11.64 28.12
CA TYR A 22 -13.53 -11.92 28.10
C TYR A 22 -14.21 -11.39 26.83
N LEU A 23 -13.96 -10.13 26.47
CA LEU A 23 -14.53 -9.54 25.25
C LEU A 23 -14.00 -10.24 23.99
N SER A 24 -12.78 -10.77 24.00
CA SER A 24 -12.21 -11.57 22.91
C SER A 24 -13.06 -12.82 22.65
N SER A 25 -13.61 -13.44 23.70
CA SER A 25 -14.51 -14.58 23.56
C SER A 25 -15.82 -14.21 22.86
N LEU A 26 -16.30 -12.97 23.00
CA LEU A 26 -17.47 -12.45 22.30
C LEU A 26 -17.14 -12.14 20.83
N THR A 27 -16.00 -11.51 20.56
CA THR A 27 -15.59 -11.16 19.19
C THR A 27 -15.19 -12.35 18.33
N LYS A 28 -14.77 -13.46 18.95
CA LYS A 28 -14.49 -14.74 18.26
C LYS A 28 -15.73 -15.61 18.07
N ASN A 29 -16.88 -15.22 18.65
CA ASN A 29 -18.12 -15.98 18.53
C ASN A 29 -18.65 -15.93 17.09
N SER A 30 -19.38 -16.96 16.64
CA SER A 30 -20.04 -16.97 15.33
C SER A 30 -21.27 -16.07 15.25
N ASP A 31 -21.85 -15.68 16.39
CA ASP A 31 -23.01 -14.80 16.46
C ASP A 31 -22.61 -13.33 16.21
N ALA A 32 -23.13 -12.74 15.13
CA ALA A 32 -22.82 -11.38 14.73
C ALA A 32 -23.25 -10.31 15.75
N GLY A 33 -24.30 -10.57 16.55
CA GLY A 33 -24.74 -9.67 17.60
C GLY A 33 -23.79 -9.67 18.79
N LEU A 34 -23.30 -10.85 19.19
CA LEU A 34 -22.27 -10.95 20.24
C LEU A 34 -20.95 -10.33 19.79
N GLN A 35 -20.56 -10.51 18.52
CA GLN A 35 -19.41 -9.83 17.95
C GLN A 35 -19.56 -8.31 18.05
N ASP A 36 -20.71 -7.77 17.61
CA ASP A 36 -20.97 -6.34 17.61
C ASP A 36 -20.90 -5.73 19.01
N ILE A 37 -21.51 -6.40 20.00
CA ILE A 37 -21.43 -6.01 21.41
C ILE A 37 -19.98 -6.03 21.89
N GLY A 38 -19.23 -7.11 21.63
CA GLY A 38 -17.83 -7.21 22.05
C GLY A 38 -16.97 -6.06 21.49
N VAL A 39 -17.15 -5.71 20.22
CA VAL A 39 -16.42 -4.62 19.56
C VAL A 39 -16.84 -3.24 20.09
N LEU A 40 -18.14 -3.03 20.33
CA LEU A 40 -18.63 -1.80 20.96
C LEU A 40 -18.04 -1.58 22.35
N GLU A 41 -17.97 -2.63 23.16
CA GLU A 41 -17.39 -2.56 24.49
C GLU A 41 -15.89 -2.28 24.43
N TYR A 42 -15.14 -2.82 23.46
CA TYR A 42 -13.75 -2.40 23.21
C TYR A 42 -13.66 -0.89 22.97
N SER A 43 -14.49 -0.36 22.07
CA SER A 43 -14.51 1.08 21.79
C SER A 43 -14.80 1.91 23.04
N SER A 44 -15.59 1.38 23.98
CA SER A 44 -15.91 2.06 25.24
C SER A 44 -14.71 2.16 26.21
N LEU A 45 -13.72 1.27 26.06
CA LEU A 45 -12.55 1.14 26.93
C LEU A 45 -11.32 1.89 26.37
N LEU A 46 -11.19 2.04 25.05
CA LEU A 46 -10.00 2.57 24.36
C LEU A 46 -9.83 4.11 24.34
N TYR A 47 -10.38 4.80 25.33
CA TYR A 47 -10.27 6.26 25.41
C TYR A 47 -8.88 6.75 25.87
N GLY A 48 -8.26 6.03 26.81
CA GLY A 48 -6.93 6.35 27.35
C GLY A 48 -5.80 5.69 26.58
N SER A 49 -4.61 6.30 26.58
CA SER A 49 -3.41 5.73 25.95
C SER A 49 -3.00 4.41 26.61
N VAL A 50 -3.05 4.35 27.95
CA VAL A 50 -2.77 3.12 28.73
C VAL A 50 -3.67 1.95 28.30
N CYS A 51 -4.97 2.21 28.10
CA CYS A 51 -5.90 1.18 27.64
C CYS A 51 -5.56 0.68 26.23
N ARG A 52 -5.15 1.58 25.33
CA ARG A 52 -4.77 1.24 23.95
C ARG A 52 -3.48 0.43 23.89
N GLN A 53 -2.48 0.80 24.69
CA GLN A 53 -1.24 0.04 24.82
C GLN A 53 -1.53 -1.37 25.36
N GLN A 54 -2.29 -1.49 26.45
CA GLN A 54 -2.64 -2.79 27.00
C GLN A 54 -3.48 -3.66 26.04
N PHE A 55 -4.34 -3.03 25.24
CA PHE A 55 -5.10 -3.69 24.18
C PHE A 55 -4.18 -4.22 23.07
N TRP A 56 -3.14 -3.48 22.71
CA TRP A 56 -2.13 -3.87 21.74
C TRP A 56 -1.19 -4.97 22.27
N ASP A 57 -0.85 -4.94 23.56
CA ASP A 57 -0.04 -6.00 24.18
C ASP A 57 -0.73 -7.37 24.08
N GLN A 58 -2.07 -7.39 24.00
CA GLN A 58 -2.90 -8.58 23.80
C GLN A 58 -3.44 -8.70 22.37
N ARG A 59 -2.78 -8.08 21.39
CA ARG A 59 -3.23 -8.00 19.98
C ARG A 59 -3.59 -9.33 19.34
N SER A 60 -2.97 -10.44 19.74
CA SER A 60 -3.30 -11.76 19.21
C SER A 60 -4.73 -12.20 19.58
N GLU A 61 -5.23 -11.79 20.75
CA GLU A 61 -6.60 -12.05 21.19
C GLU A 61 -7.56 -10.93 20.82
N THR A 62 -7.09 -9.69 20.77
CA THR A 62 -7.93 -8.50 20.58
C THR A 62 -7.99 -8.08 19.11
N VAL A 63 -6.86 -7.67 18.53
CA VAL A 63 -6.76 -7.12 17.17
C VAL A 63 -6.89 -8.21 16.10
N GLY A 64 -6.31 -9.40 16.30
CA GLY A 64 -6.34 -10.50 15.34
C GLY A 64 -7.76 -10.81 14.82
N PRO A 65 -8.75 -11.08 15.70
CA PRO A 65 -10.14 -11.30 15.28
C PRO A 65 -10.76 -10.11 14.53
N LEU A 66 -10.38 -8.87 14.87
CA LEU A 66 -10.86 -7.68 14.17
C LEU A 66 -10.30 -7.63 12.75
N ILE A 67 -9.02 -7.96 12.57
CA ILE A 67 -8.39 -8.07 11.25
C ILE A 67 -9.05 -9.16 10.40
N ASP A 68 -9.43 -10.29 11.00
CA ASP A 68 -10.15 -11.36 10.30
C ASP A 68 -11.51 -10.87 9.77
N ILE A 69 -12.26 -10.11 10.57
CA ILE A 69 -13.51 -9.48 10.15
C ILE A 69 -13.27 -8.48 9.00
N LEU A 70 -12.21 -7.65 9.09
CA LEU A 70 -11.84 -6.72 8.04
C LEU A 70 -11.41 -7.44 6.75
N CYS A 71 -10.69 -8.56 6.85
CA CYS A 71 -10.29 -9.38 5.71
C CYS A 71 -11.50 -10.03 5.03
N ALA A 72 -12.45 -10.55 5.82
CA ALA A 72 -13.73 -11.06 5.32
C ALA A 72 -14.49 -9.94 4.58
N ALA A 73 -14.59 -8.75 5.18
CA ALA A 73 -15.21 -7.56 4.56
C ALA A 73 -14.52 -7.15 3.24
N ALA A 74 -13.20 -7.28 3.17
CA ALA A 74 -12.44 -7.02 1.95
C ALA A 74 -12.65 -8.09 0.86
N GLY A 75 -13.30 -9.21 1.17
CA GLY A 75 -13.54 -10.34 0.25
C GLY A 75 -12.32 -11.24 0.09
N LYS A 76 -11.53 -11.44 1.13
CA LYS A 76 -10.49 -12.49 1.18
C LYS A 76 -11.17 -13.80 1.59
N GLU A 77 -11.30 -14.75 0.66
CA GLU A 77 -11.78 -16.10 1.01
C GLU A 77 -10.69 -16.84 1.79
N ASN A 78 -11.10 -17.59 2.82
CA ASN A 78 -10.20 -18.45 3.61
C ASN A 78 -9.69 -19.61 2.74
N GLY A 79 -8.56 -19.38 2.06
CA GLY A 79 -7.90 -20.43 1.27
C GLY A 79 -7.03 -19.88 0.14
N ASP A 80 -6.00 -19.09 0.46
CA ASP A 80 -4.66 -19.15 -0.15
C ASP A 80 -3.83 -17.96 0.35
N GLY A 81 -2.57 -18.23 0.72
CA GLY A 81 -1.67 -17.26 1.31
C GLY A 81 -1.41 -16.06 0.40
N GLY A 82 -1.36 -14.86 1.00
CA GLY A 82 -0.72 -13.61 0.52
C GLY A 82 -1.13 -13.00 -0.84
N ALA A 83 -1.26 -13.82 -1.88
CA ALA A 83 -1.30 -13.43 -3.29
C ALA A 83 -2.63 -12.77 -3.72
N SER A 84 -3.75 -13.04 -3.04
CA SER A 84 -5.05 -12.45 -3.40
C SER A 84 -5.20 -10.97 -3.03
N LEU A 85 -4.27 -10.41 -2.25
CA LEU A 85 -4.18 -8.97 -1.99
C LEU A 85 -3.50 -8.21 -3.14
N TRP A 86 -2.64 -8.88 -3.92
CA TRP A 86 -1.78 -8.25 -4.94
C TRP A 86 -2.36 -8.29 -6.35
N SER A 87 -3.40 -9.10 -6.60
CA SER A 87 -4.07 -9.11 -7.90
C SER A 87 -4.92 -7.85 -8.07
N GLY A 88 -4.45 -6.92 -8.90
CA GLY A 88 -5.13 -5.68 -9.28
C GLY A 88 -6.41 -5.87 -10.12
N THR A 89 -6.88 -7.12 -10.27
CA THR A 89 -8.09 -7.45 -11.02
C THR A 89 -9.15 -8.00 -10.08
N THR A 90 -10.05 -7.13 -9.63
CA THR A 90 -11.31 -7.56 -9.02
C THR A 90 -12.45 -7.00 -9.83
N THR A 91 -13.18 -7.88 -10.52
CA THR A 91 -14.55 -7.62 -10.96
C THR A 91 -15.35 -7.14 -9.77
N ALA A 92 -15.90 -5.93 -9.85
CA ALA A 92 -16.80 -5.39 -8.86
C ALA A 92 -18.05 -6.27 -8.81
N ALA A 93 -18.06 -7.27 -7.92
CA ALA A 93 -19.28 -7.95 -7.53
C ALA A 93 -20.12 -6.95 -6.74
N ARG A 94 -20.93 -6.15 -7.46
CA ARG A 94 -21.96 -5.26 -6.91
C ARG A 94 -23.15 -6.05 -6.33
N SER A 95 -22.92 -7.26 -5.83
CA SER A 95 -23.97 -8.12 -5.28
C SER A 95 -23.78 -8.21 -3.78
N GLY A 96 -24.42 -7.29 -3.06
CA GLY A 96 -24.57 -7.33 -1.62
C GLY A 96 -25.94 -6.76 -1.27
N PHE A 97 -26.77 -7.59 -0.65
CA PHE A 97 -28.04 -7.24 -0.03
C PHE A 97 -27.90 -5.97 0.84
N GLU A 98 -28.89 -5.08 0.84
CA GLU A 98 -28.90 -3.84 1.62
C GLU A 98 -28.43 -4.09 3.07
N GLY A 99 -27.20 -3.68 3.39
CA GLY A 99 -26.63 -3.77 4.75
C GLY A 99 -25.42 -4.68 4.93
N SER A 100 -24.95 -5.39 3.90
CA SER A 100 -23.73 -6.23 4.00
C SER A 100 -22.68 -5.90 2.93
N ILE A 101 -21.40 -6.02 3.30
CA ILE A 101 -20.23 -5.90 2.43
C ILE A 101 -19.69 -7.31 2.11
N GLY A 102 -18.74 -7.43 1.18
CA GLY A 102 -18.07 -8.68 0.81
C GLY A 102 -17.79 -9.62 1.99
N GLY A 103 -17.93 -10.93 1.77
CA GLY A 103 -17.77 -11.93 2.82
C GLY A 103 -18.92 -12.02 3.84
N GLY A 104 -20.01 -11.27 3.67
CA GLY A 104 -21.22 -11.38 4.51
C GLY A 104 -21.15 -10.58 5.82
N VAL A 105 -20.16 -9.70 5.97
CA VAL A 105 -20.01 -8.85 7.17
C VAL A 105 -21.07 -7.75 7.16
N GLY A 106 -21.77 -7.58 8.28
CA GLY A 106 -22.76 -6.51 8.47
C GLY A 106 -22.11 -5.13 8.53
N LEU A 107 -22.74 -4.12 7.91
CA LEU A 107 -22.17 -2.76 7.82
C LEU A 107 -21.97 -2.11 9.20
N GLN A 108 -22.85 -2.41 10.16
CA GLN A 108 -22.75 -1.89 11.52
C GLN A 108 -21.51 -2.43 12.24
N LEU A 109 -21.31 -3.75 12.19
CA LEU A 109 -20.13 -4.41 12.74
C LEU A 109 -18.86 -3.86 12.10
N LEU A 110 -18.82 -3.73 10.77
CA LEU A 110 -17.67 -3.13 10.09
C LEU A 110 -17.37 -1.72 10.63
N TYR A 111 -18.39 -0.88 10.80
CA TYR A 111 -18.21 0.46 11.35
C TYR A 111 -17.62 0.43 12.77
N HIS A 112 -18.11 -0.43 13.66
CA HIS A 112 -17.56 -0.54 15.02
C HIS A 112 -16.12 -1.07 15.03
N VAL A 113 -15.79 -2.03 14.16
CA VAL A 113 -14.42 -2.54 14.03
C VAL A 113 -13.49 -1.42 13.55
N LEU A 114 -13.90 -0.68 12.52
CA LEU A 114 -13.13 0.47 12.03
C LEU A 114 -12.98 1.56 13.10
N LEU A 115 -13.96 1.74 13.98
CA LEU A 115 -13.90 2.70 15.07
C LEU A 115 -12.85 2.30 16.10
N VAL A 116 -12.80 1.03 16.49
CA VAL A 116 -11.77 0.48 17.39
C VAL A 116 -10.38 0.64 16.79
N MET A 117 -10.21 0.30 15.51
CA MET A 117 -8.93 0.46 14.84
C MET A 117 -8.51 1.93 14.68
N TRP A 118 -9.47 2.84 14.45
CA TRP A 118 -9.21 4.27 14.44
C TRP A 118 -8.76 4.77 15.82
N GLN A 119 -9.41 4.35 16.91
CA GLN A 119 -8.97 4.69 18.27
C GLN A 119 -7.55 4.17 18.53
N LEU A 120 -7.26 2.94 18.12
CA LEU A 120 -5.94 2.34 18.28
C LEU A 120 -4.86 3.10 17.49
N SER A 121 -5.19 3.65 16.32
CA SER A 121 -4.26 4.43 15.48
C SER A 121 -3.72 5.71 16.13
N PHE A 122 -4.29 6.18 17.24
CA PHE A 122 -3.69 7.29 17.99
C PHE A 122 -2.34 6.92 18.65
N GLU A 123 -2.08 5.63 18.87
CA GLU A 123 -0.77 5.13 19.31
C GLU A 123 0.12 4.72 18.13
N ALA A 124 -0.09 5.31 16.94
CA ALA A 124 0.61 4.95 15.69
C ALA A 124 2.13 4.90 15.82
N ALA A 125 2.73 5.73 16.68
CA ALA A 125 4.17 5.76 16.90
C ALA A 125 4.72 4.43 17.45
N ASP A 126 3.96 3.76 18.30
CA ASP A 126 4.38 2.54 18.98
C ASP A 126 3.97 1.28 18.22
N ILE A 127 2.82 1.33 17.54
CA ILE A 127 2.19 0.12 16.97
C ILE A 127 2.24 0.06 15.45
N GLY A 128 2.49 1.19 14.76
CA GLY A 128 2.18 1.32 13.34
C GLY A 128 2.97 0.38 12.43
N ASP A 129 4.27 0.23 12.70
CA ASP A 129 5.14 -0.67 11.94
C ASP A 129 4.77 -2.14 12.18
N ASP A 130 4.58 -2.54 13.45
CA ASP A 130 4.19 -3.90 13.81
C ASP A 130 2.81 -4.27 13.24
N LEU A 131 1.85 -3.34 13.28
CA LEU A 131 0.52 -3.52 12.71
C LEU A 131 0.60 -3.76 11.19
N ASN A 132 1.50 -3.08 10.48
CA ASN A 132 1.70 -3.32 9.06
C ASN A 132 2.46 -4.62 8.79
N ASN A 133 3.49 -4.94 9.58
CA ASN A 133 4.30 -6.15 9.41
C ASN A 133 3.51 -7.43 9.69
N GLU A 134 2.62 -7.42 10.69
CA GLU A 134 1.83 -8.59 11.07
C GLU A 134 0.58 -8.78 10.17
N TYR A 135 -0.04 -7.69 9.69
CA TYR A 135 -1.38 -7.75 9.10
C TYR A 135 -1.53 -7.07 7.73
N ASP A 136 -0.45 -6.53 7.14
CA ASP A 136 -0.50 -5.76 5.88
C ASP A 136 -1.56 -4.63 5.92
N ILE A 137 -1.67 -3.95 7.05
CA ILE A 137 -2.80 -3.06 7.36
C ILE A 137 -3.02 -1.98 6.29
N VAL A 138 -1.94 -1.44 5.72
CA VAL A 138 -2.00 -0.41 4.68
C VAL A 138 -2.68 -0.94 3.40
N PHE A 139 -2.36 -2.17 3.00
CA PHE A 139 -2.99 -2.82 1.85
C PHE A 139 -4.45 -3.16 2.13
N LEU A 140 -4.73 -3.72 3.31
CA LEU A 140 -6.08 -4.07 3.72
C LEU A 140 -7.01 -2.84 3.72
N TYR A 141 -6.57 -1.74 4.34
CA TYR A 141 -7.33 -0.49 4.39
C TYR A 141 -7.49 0.15 3.02
N THR A 142 -6.45 0.12 2.17
CA THR A 142 -6.55 0.62 0.79
C THR A 142 -7.58 -0.16 -0.02
N ARG A 143 -7.67 -1.49 0.18
CA ARG A 143 -8.69 -2.33 -0.46
C ARG A 143 -10.09 -2.03 0.07
N LEU A 144 -10.26 -1.94 1.39
CA LEU A 144 -11.55 -1.59 2.01
C LEU A 144 -12.04 -0.21 1.55
N LEU A 145 -11.14 0.76 1.44
CA LEU A 145 -11.44 2.10 0.95
C LEU A 145 -11.99 2.10 -0.48
N ARG A 146 -11.50 1.20 -1.34
CA ARG A 146 -11.98 1.05 -2.72
C ARG A 146 -13.45 0.59 -2.79
N ILE A 147 -13.86 -0.26 -1.86
CA ILE A 147 -15.21 -0.85 -1.82
C ILE A 147 -16.13 -0.20 -0.77
N SER A 148 -15.65 0.80 -0.03
CA SER A 148 -16.40 1.45 1.06
C SER A 148 -17.71 2.06 0.55
N PRO A 149 -18.87 1.66 1.10
CA PRO A 149 -20.18 2.05 0.56
C PRO A 149 -20.74 3.34 1.15
N LYS A 150 -20.25 3.81 2.31
CA LYS A 150 -20.81 4.95 3.06
C LYS A 150 -19.72 5.93 3.49
N GLU A 151 -20.07 7.22 3.60
CA GLU A 151 -19.14 8.26 4.05
C GLU A 151 -18.58 7.98 5.45
N LYS A 152 -19.41 7.47 6.38
CA LYS A 152 -18.98 7.19 7.76
C LYS A 152 -17.85 6.15 7.84
N THR A 153 -17.92 5.07 7.05
CA THR A 153 -16.86 4.06 7.02
C THR A 153 -15.63 4.58 6.28
N THR A 154 -15.83 5.35 5.20
CA THR A 154 -14.75 6.02 4.47
C THR A 154 -13.98 6.99 5.37
N ARG A 155 -14.68 7.76 6.22
CA ARG A 155 -14.07 8.65 7.21
C ARG A 155 -13.11 7.90 8.11
N LEU A 156 -13.57 6.83 8.77
CA LEU A 156 -12.70 6.05 9.67
C LEU A 156 -11.50 5.45 8.93
N LEU A 157 -11.68 4.93 7.72
CA LEU A 157 -10.59 4.38 6.91
C LEU A 157 -9.53 5.45 6.59
N ILE A 158 -9.96 6.63 6.13
CA ILE A 158 -9.07 7.75 5.78
C ILE A 158 -8.35 8.29 7.02
N SER A 159 -9.08 8.56 8.11
CA SER A 159 -8.49 9.08 9.35
C SER A 159 -7.50 8.09 9.96
N THR A 160 -7.81 6.78 9.94
CA THR A 160 -6.88 5.73 10.43
C THR A 160 -5.62 5.68 9.59
N LEU A 161 -5.75 5.69 8.25
CA LEU A 161 -4.59 5.73 7.35
C LEU A 161 -3.75 6.98 7.57
N TYR A 162 -4.37 8.15 7.74
CA TYR A 162 -3.67 9.39 8.02
C TYR A 162 -2.88 9.33 9.34
N ASN A 163 -3.50 8.85 10.42
CA ASN A 163 -2.84 8.70 11.72
C ASN A 163 -1.60 7.78 11.63
N LEU A 164 -1.73 6.63 10.97
CA LEU A 164 -0.62 5.68 10.80
C LEU A 164 0.50 6.25 9.92
N LEU A 165 0.15 6.83 8.76
CA LEU A 165 1.11 7.27 7.74
C LEU A 165 1.82 8.58 8.11
N SER A 166 1.14 9.50 8.80
CA SER A 166 1.73 10.78 9.20
C SER A 166 2.86 10.62 10.22
N VAL A 167 2.78 9.59 11.07
CA VAL A 167 3.79 9.27 12.09
C VAL A 167 4.88 8.36 11.53
N ASN A 168 4.52 7.31 10.78
CA ASN A 168 5.44 6.28 10.30
C ASN A 168 5.80 6.46 8.82
N GLN A 169 6.28 7.65 8.48
CA GLN A 169 6.48 8.04 7.08
C GLN A 169 7.49 7.17 6.33
N ASN A 170 8.60 6.83 6.97
CA ASN A 170 9.72 6.12 6.33
C ASN A 170 9.37 4.67 5.96
N SER A 171 8.56 4.01 6.77
CA SER A 171 8.20 2.60 6.63
C SER A 171 6.90 2.41 5.86
N LEU A 172 5.85 3.19 6.18
CA LEU A 172 4.50 2.93 5.70
C LEU A 172 4.11 3.69 4.42
N LEU A 173 4.70 4.86 4.13
CA LEU A 173 4.44 5.56 2.86
C LEU A 173 4.89 4.78 1.61
N PRO A 174 6.04 4.07 1.59
CA PRO A 174 6.37 3.17 0.48
C PRO A 174 5.28 2.10 0.25
N ALA A 175 4.79 1.48 1.32
CA ALA A 175 3.72 0.48 1.26
C ALA A 175 2.41 1.09 0.72
N ALA A 176 2.06 2.31 1.13
CA ALA A 176 0.87 3.02 0.67
C ALA A 176 0.93 3.35 -0.83
N VAL A 177 2.10 3.76 -1.34
CA VAL A 177 2.32 3.98 -2.77
C VAL A 177 2.18 2.66 -3.54
N LEU A 178 2.79 1.58 -3.04
CA LEU A 178 2.71 0.25 -3.65
C LEU A 178 1.28 -0.31 -3.68
N ALA A 179 0.49 -0.05 -2.64
CA ALA A 179 -0.92 -0.41 -2.57
C ALA A 179 -1.82 0.38 -3.55
N GLY A 180 -1.28 1.41 -4.20
CA GLY A 180 -2.03 2.27 -5.14
C GLY A 180 -2.93 3.30 -4.44
N LEU A 181 -2.62 3.65 -3.19
CA LEU A 181 -3.40 4.63 -2.42
C LEU A 181 -3.46 6.02 -3.08
N PRO A 182 -2.39 6.61 -3.64
CA PRO A 182 -2.45 7.95 -4.24
C PRO A 182 -3.50 8.08 -5.35
N ALA A 183 -3.57 7.11 -6.27
CA ALA A 183 -4.57 7.09 -7.33
C ALA A 183 -6.00 6.93 -6.79
N LEU A 184 -6.16 6.15 -5.72
CA LEU A 184 -7.46 5.98 -5.06
C LEU A 184 -7.95 7.28 -4.40
N LEU A 185 -7.07 8.04 -3.73
CA LEU A 185 -7.43 9.32 -3.11
C LEU A 185 -7.82 10.38 -4.15
N GLN A 186 -7.17 10.40 -5.32
CA GLN A 186 -7.60 11.27 -6.42
C GLN A 186 -9.01 10.93 -6.90
N ASN A 187 -9.33 9.64 -7.05
CA ASN A 187 -10.69 9.20 -7.42
C ASN A 187 -11.74 9.57 -6.36
N LEU A 188 -11.39 9.55 -5.08
CA LEU A 188 -12.29 9.94 -3.99
C LEU A 188 -12.57 11.44 -3.97
N THR A 189 -11.60 12.27 -4.35
CA THR A 189 -11.76 13.73 -4.44
C THR A 189 -12.83 14.11 -5.49
N GLY A 190 -12.98 13.31 -6.55
CA GLY A 190 -14.02 13.52 -7.57
C GLY A 190 -15.45 13.21 -7.10
N ARG A 191 -15.63 12.64 -5.91
CA ARG A 191 -16.96 12.34 -5.34
C ARG A 191 -17.48 13.56 -4.57
N GLN A 192 -18.80 13.78 -4.61
CA GLN A 192 -19.45 14.75 -3.72
C GLN A 192 -19.51 14.17 -2.31
N LEU A 193 -18.57 14.58 -1.46
CA LEU A 193 -18.53 14.23 -0.04
C LEU A 193 -19.17 15.33 0.79
N SER A 194 -20.02 14.98 1.77
CA SER A 194 -20.70 15.96 2.62
C SER A 194 -20.05 16.18 3.99
N ASP A 195 -19.34 15.17 4.51
CA ASP A 195 -18.62 15.23 5.79
C ASP A 195 -17.34 16.08 5.69
N THR A 196 -17.28 17.17 6.46
CA THR A 196 -16.17 18.15 6.45
C THR A 196 -14.86 17.57 6.99
N ASP A 197 -14.94 16.73 8.02
CA ASP A 197 -13.74 16.17 8.64
C ASP A 197 -13.13 15.11 7.72
N LEU A 198 -13.97 14.34 7.01
CA LEU A 198 -13.51 13.44 5.96
C LEU A 198 -12.80 14.21 4.83
N GLN A 199 -13.34 15.35 4.40
CA GLN A 199 -12.69 16.18 3.37
C GLN A 199 -11.33 16.71 3.84
N GLU A 200 -11.24 17.14 5.10
CA GLU A 200 -10.00 17.65 5.69
C GLU A 200 -8.93 16.54 5.78
N ASP A 201 -9.26 15.38 6.33
CA ASP A 201 -8.32 14.27 6.45
C ASP A 201 -7.93 13.72 5.07
N LEU A 202 -8.86 13.69 4.11
CA LEU A 202 -8.57 13.31 2.73
C LEU A 202 -7.54 14.28 2.10
N ALA A 203 -7.69 15.58 2.32
CA ALA A 203 -6.77 16.59 1.81
C ALA A 203 -5.37 16.42 2.43
N LYS A 204 -5.29 16.29 3.77
CA LYS A 204 -4.02 16.08 4.49
C LYS A 204 -3.29 14.82 4.04
N LEU A 205 -4.01 13.69 3.92
CA LEU A 205 -3.42 12.42 3.50
C LEU A 205 -2.92 12.48 2.05
N ARG A 206 -3.65 13.19 1.17
CA ARG A 206 -3.22 13.40 -0.21
C ARG A 206 -1.95 14.23 -0.28
N GLU A 207 -1.91 15.35 0.44
CA GLU A 207 -0.72 16.22 0.50
C GLU A 207 0.51 15.46 1.00
N LEU A 208 0.36 14.67 2.07
CA LEU A 208 1.44 13.83 2.61
C LEU A 208 2.01 12.85 1.56
N LEU A 209 1.15 12.16 0.81
CA LEU A 209 1.58 11.21 -0.22
C LEU A 209 2.15 11.91 -1.46
N GLU A 210 1.64 13.09 -1.82
CA GLU A 210 2.16 13.91 -2.91
C GLU A 210 3.57 14.44 -2.57
N GLU A 211 3.77 14.96 -1.36
CA GLU A 211 5.08 15.40 -0.87
C GLU A 211 6.08 14.25 -0.81
N TYR A 212 5.67 13.11 -0.25
CA TYR A 212 6.49 11.90 -0.23
C TYR A 212 6.87 11.45 -1.63
N THR A 213 5.90 11.39 -2.55
CA THR A 213 6.17 10.98 -3.93
C THR A 213 7.14 11.95 -4.59
N LYS A 214 6.96 13.27 -4.42
CA LYS A 214 7.86 14.29 -4.96
C LYS A 214 9.29 14.16 -4.41
N THR A 215 9.43 13.83 -3.12
CA THR A 215 10.72 13.77 -2.41
C THR A 215 11.44 12.43 -2.60
N LYS A 216 10.69 11.33 -2.76
CA LYS A 216 11.22 9.96 -2.97
C LYS A 216 11.23 9.52 -4.44
N THR A 217 10.82 10.39 -5.35
CA THR A 217 11.17 10.29 -6.77
C THR A 217 12.34 11.21 -7.08
N THR A 218 13.35 11.27 -6.21
CA THR A 218 14.53 12.07 -6.51
C THR A 218 15.44 11.34 -7.49
N PHE A 219 16.07 12.13 -8.34
CA PHE A 219 17.11 11.65 -9.25
C PHE A 219 18.25 10.96 -8.49
N ASP A 220 18.60 11.44 -7.29
CA ASP A 220 19.72 10.93 -6.51
C ASP A 220 19.47 9.54 -5.94
N GLU A 221 18.23 9.23 -5.52
CA GLU A 221 17.85 7.88 -5.09
C GLU A 221 17.93 6.88 -6.25
N TYR A 222 17.44 7.26 -7.45
CA TYR A 222 17.59 6.45 -8.65
C TYR A 222 19.07 6.22 -9.01
N VAL A 223 19.91 7.26 -8.93
CA VAL A 223 21.36 7.15 -9.17
C VAL A 223 22.00 6.17 -8.19
N ALA A 224 21.68 6.29 -6.89
CA ALA A 224 22.21 5.41 -5.86
C ALA A 224 21.78 3.94 -6.09
N GLU A 225 20.51 3.72 -6.43
CA GLU A 225 19.95 2.39 -6.70
C GLU A 225 20.61 1.74 -7.93
N VAL A 226 20.72 2.45 -9.05
CA VAL A 226 21.41 1.98 -10.26
C VAL A 226 22.89 1.69 -9.99
N ASN A 227 23.57 2.55 -9.23
CA ASN A 227 24.98 2.34 -8.88
C ASN A 227 25.17 1.11 -7.97
N SER A 228 24.22 0.81 -7.08
CA SER A 228 24.25 -0.40 -6.24
C SER A 228 24.09 -1.70 -7.05
N GLY A 229 23.46 -1.61 -8.22
CA GLY A 229 23.15 -2.73 -9.11
C GLY A 229 21.97 -3.60 -8.67
N HIS A 230 21.39 -3.37 -7.49
CA HIS A 230 20.27 -4.15 -6.94
C HIS A 230 18.97 -3.36 -7.02
N LEU A 231 18.32 -3.42 -8.18
CA LEU A 231 17.08 -2.67 -8.42
C LEU A 231 15.90 -3.29 -7.66
N ARG A 232 15.06 -2.44 -7.05
CA ARG A 232 13.80 -2.80 -6.41
C ARG A 232 12.69 -1.96 -7.01
N TRP A 233 11.46 -2.47 -6.94
CA TRP A 233 10.30 -1.66 -7.37
C TRP A 233 10.09 -0.51 -6.39
N SER A 234 10.70 0.63 -6.70
CA SER A 234 10.64 1.89 -5.95
C SER A 234 9.92 2.98 -6.77
N PRO A 235 9.50 4.10 -6.15
CA PRO A 235 8.78 5.17 -6.85
C PRO A 235 9.46 5.69 -8.14
N PRO A 236 10.80 5.88 -8.23
CA PRO A 236 11.47 6.29 -9.46
C PRO A 236 11.17 5.37 -10.67
N HIS A 237 11.15 4.06 -10.47
CA HIS A 237 10.93 3.09 -11.55
C HIS A 237 9.49 3.08 -12.08
N ARG A 238 8.51 3.52 -11.29
CA ARG A 238 7.08 3.46 -11.65
C ARG A 238 6.46 4.82 -12.02
N ASN A 239 7.06 5.92 -11.57
CA ASN A 239 6.46 7.23 -11.72
C ASN A 239 6.72 7.84 -13.11
N ALA A 240 5.66 8.06 -13.89
CA ALA A 240 5.77 8.65 -15.22
C ALA A 240 6.29 10.10 -15.21
N VAL A 241 5.96 10.89 -14.19
CA VAL A 241 6.44 12.28 -14.03
C VAL A 241 7.94 12.30 -13.81
N PHE A 242 8.46 11.37 -12.98
CA PHE A 242 9.90 11.21 -12.79
C PHE A 242 10.63 11.01 -14.12
N TRP A 243 10.14 10.10 -14.96
CA TRP A 243 10.76 9.82 -16.26
C TRP A 243 10.61 10.99 -17.23
N ALA A 244 9.46 11.67 -17.27
CA ALA A 244 9.26 12.85 -18.10
C ALA A 244 10.26 13.98 -17.77
N GLU A 245 10.56 14.18 -16.48
CA GLU A 245 11.48 15.21 -16.01
C GLU A 245 12.96 14.80 -16.10
N ASN A 246 13.27 13.53 -15.83
CA ASN A 246 14.64 13.08 -15.58
C ASN A 246 15.23 12.20 -16.70
N ALA A 247 14.45 11.65 -17.63
CA ALA A 247 14.99 10.70 -18.63
C ALA A 247 16.15 11.28 -19.46
N ARG A 248 16.04 12.54 -19.89
CA ARG A 248 17.14 13.21 -20.62
C ARG A 248 18.37 13.39 -19.74
N LYS A 249 18.18 13.78 -18.49
CA LYS A 249 19.25 13.90 -17.48
C LYS A 249 19.92 12.54 -17.24
N ILE A 250 19.17 11.45 -17.12
CA ILE A 250 19.71 10.08 -16.94
C ILE A 250 20.61 9.68 -18.11
N LEU A 251 20.20 9.97 -19.35
CA LEU A 251 20.97 9.64 -20.56
C LEU A 251 22.28 10.44 -20.68
N GLU A 252 22.31 11.66 -20.12
CA GLU A 252 23.45 12.59 -20.18
C GLU A 252 24.36 12.51 -18.96
N PHE A 253 23.85 12.03 -17.83
CA PHE A 253 24.56 12.00 -16.55
C PHE A 253 25.92 11.32 -16.68
N GLU A 254 26.97 12.07 -16.34
CA GLU A 254 28.38 11.63 -16.43
C GLU A 254 28.69 10.93 -17.77
N ASN A 255 28.30 11.58 -18.88
CA ASN A 255 28.44 11.06 -20.23
C ASN A 255 27.73 9.71 -20.44
N GLY A 256 26.56 9.50 -19.82
CA GLY A 256 25.77 8.28 -19.92
C GLY A 256 26.24 7.15 -19.00
N ALA A 257 26.82 7.47 -17.84
CA ALA A 257 27.30 6.49 -16.87
C ALA A 257 26.17 5.59 -16.36
N LEU A 258 25.00 6.16 -16.03
CA LEU A 258 23.86 5.40 -15.52
C LEU A 258 23.34 4.37 -16.53
N VAL A 259 23.30 4.74 -17.80
CA VAL A 259 22.83 3.85 -18.87
C VAL A 259 23.83 2.72 -19.13
N ARG A 260 25.13 3.02 -19.06
CA ARG A 260 26.17 1.99 -19.09
C ARG A 260 26.03 1.05 -17.90
N GLN A 261 25.76 1.57 -16.70
CA GLN A 261 25.55 0.77 -15.51
C GLN A 261 24.30 -0.12 -15.63
N LEU A 262 23.19 0.40 -16.17
CA LEU A 262 22.01 -0.41 -16.50
C LEU A 262 22.35 -1.55 -17.48
N ALA A 263 23.16 -1.29 -18.51
CA ALA A 263 23.61 -2.33 -19.43
C ALA A 263 24.44 -3.41 -18.70
N GLU A 264 25.31 -3.02 -17.76
CA GLU A 264 26.07 -3.98 -16.93
C GLU A 264 25.17 -4.77 -15.97
N ILE A 265 24.13 -4.15 -15.39
CA ILE A 265 23.13 -4.84 -14.57
C ILE A 265 22.42 -5.90 -15.41
N MET A 266 21.95 -5.55 -16.60
CA MET A 266 21.18 -6.46 -17.45
C MET A 266 22.00 -7.64 -18.00
N LYS A 267 23.33 -7.51 -18.11
CA LYS A 267 24.22 -8.60 -18.52
C LYS A 267 24.34 -9.70 -17.47
N LYS A 268 24.08 -9.40 -16.19
CA LYS A 268 24.16 -10.39 -15.11
C LYS A 268 22.94 -11.32 -15.16
N PRO A 269 23.08 -12.60 -14.76
CA PRO A 269 22.01 -13.60 -14.88
C PRO A 269 20.90 -13.49 -13.82
N TRP A 270 21.17 -12.84 -12.68
CA TRP A 270 20.22 -12.60 -11.56
C TRP A 270 19.36 -13.82 -11.18
N GLU A 271 19.97 -15.00 -11.09
CA GLU A 271 19.23 -16.26 -10.84
C GLU A 271 18.38 -16.24 -9.57
N ASN A 272 18.84 -15.53 -8.53
CA ASN A 272 18.15 -15.44 -7.24
C ASN A 272 17.26 -14.19 -7.11
N ASP A 273 17.24 -13.29 -8.11
CA ASP A 273 16.49 -12.02 -8.03
C ASP A 273 16.10 -11.51 -9.42
N LYS A 274 15.23 -12.27 -10.12
CA LYS A 274 14.79 -11.95 -11.48
C LYS A 274 14.05 -10.61 -11.58
N ALA A 275 13.53 -10.08 -10.47
CA ALA A 275 12.88 -8.77 -10.42
C ALA A 275 13.80 -7.64 -10.92
N VAL A 276 15.12 -7.75 -10.70
CA VAL A 276 16.10 -6.76 -11.17
C VAL A 276 16.06 -6.61 -12.69
N LEU A 277 15.93 -7.71 -13.42
CA LEU A 277 15.86 -7.70 -14.89
C LEU A 277 14.54 -7.10 -15.39
N ALA A 278 13.42 -7.43 -14.74
CA ALA A 278 12.13 -6.84 -15.05
C ALA A 278 12.12 -5.32 -14.87
N ILE A 279 12.69 -4.82 -13.76
CA ILE A 279 12.80 -3.38 -13.48
C ILE A 279 13.71 -2.70 -14.52
N ALA A 280 14.88 -3.28 -14.81
CA ALA A 280 15.78 -2.73 -15.82
C ALA A 280 15.13 -2.67 -17.21
N CYS A 281 14.35 -3.68 -17.60
CA CYS A 281 13.57 -3.65 -18.85
C CYS A 281 12.55 -2.50 -18.85
N ASN A 282 11.80 -2.32 -17.76
CA ASN A 282 10.86 -1.21 -17.63
C ASN A 282 11.54 0.16 -17.76
N ASP A 283 12.66 0.37 -17.06
CA ASP A 283 13.42 1.63 -17.09
C ASP A 283 13.92 1.97 -18.49
N VAL A 284 14.49 0.97 -19.16
CA VAL A 284 14.95 1.09 -20.53
C VAL A 284 13.78 1.43 -21.47
N GLY A 285 12.62 0.79 -21.27
CA GLY A 285 11.39 1.13 -21.99
C GLY A 285 10.92 2.56 -21.76
N CYS A 286 11.04 3.07 -20.52
CA CYS A 286 10.75 4.47 -20.19
C CYS A 286 11.72 5.42 -20.90
N LEU A 287 13.02 5.18 -20.86
CA LEU A 287 14.02 6.00 -21.56
C LEU A 287 13.74 6.12 -23.07
N VAL A 288 13.34 5.01 -23.70
CA VAL A 288 12.98 4.96 -25.11
C VAL A 288 11.75 5.81 -25.44
N ARG A 289 10.75 5.77 -24.56
CA ARG A 289 9.48 6.50 -24.74
C ARG A 289 9.66 8.00 -24.51
N GLU A 290 10.38 8.38 -23.45
CA GLU A 290 10.52 9.78 -23.05
C GLU A 290 11.57 10.53 -23.89
N VAL A 291 12.64 9.85 -24.35
CA VAL A 291 13.72 10.47 -25.15
C VAL A 291 13.95 9.70 -26.45
N PRO A 292 12.96 9.71 -27.36
CA PRO A 292 12.98 8.93 -28.59
C PRO A 292 14.21 9.21 -29.47
N GLU A 293 14.72 10.44 -29.51
CA GLU A 293 15.85 10.85 -30.32
C GLU A 293 17.19 10.24 -29.89
N LYS A 294 17.31 9.78 -28.63
CA LYS A 294 18.54 9.17 -28.09
C LYS A 294 18.52 7.64 -28.07
N ARG A 295 17.53 7.00 -28.70
CA ARG A 295 17.46 5.53 -28.82
C ARG A 295 18.72 4.89 -29.38
N SER A 296 19.37 5.55 -30.35
CA SER A 296 20.62 5.04 -30.94
C SER A 296 21.75 4.91 -29.91
N GLN A 297 21.75 5.72 -28.85
CA GLN A 297 22.68 5.57 -27.72
C GLN A 297 22.44 4.25 -26.96
N LEU A 298 21.17 3.92 -26.70
CA LEU A 298 20.79 2.67 -26.03
C LEU A 298 21.11 1.44 -26.90
N GLU A 299 20.89 1.54 -28.21
CA GLU A 299 21.22 0.49 -29.16
C GLU A 299 22.73 0.23 -29.23
N LYS A 300 23.56 1.29 -29.26
CA LYS A 300 25.02 1.18 -29.23
C LYS A 300 25.54 0.51 -27.96
N LEU A 301 24.82 0.63 -26.85
CA LEU A 301 25.14 -0.03 -25.58
C LEU A 301 24.64 -1.49 -25.51
N GLY A 302 23.97 -1.99 -26.56
CA GLY A 302 23.46 -3.36 -26.64
C GLY A 302 22.17 -3.61 -25.86
N LEU A 303 21.54 -2.57 -25.29
CA LEU A 303 20.33 -2.71 -24.47
C LEU A 303 19.15 -3.27 -25.26
N LYS A 304 18.97 -2.85 -26.51
CA LYS A 304 17.90 -3.38 -27.37
C LYS A 304 18.03 -4.89 -27.60
N THR A 305 19.24 -5.34 -27.94
CA THR A 305 19.53 -6.77 -28.14
C THR A 305 19.27 -7.54 -26.84
N ARG A 306 19.71 -7.00 -25.70
CA ARG A 306 19.50 -7.64 -24.40
C ARG A 306 18.02 -7.73 -24.01
N VAL A 307 17.23 -6.67 -24.26
CA VAL A 307 15.77 -6.69 -24.08
C VAL A 307 15.12 -7.77 -24.95
N MET A 308 15.56 -7.93 -26.20
CA MET A 308 15.04 -8.97 -27.10
C MET A 308 15.34 -10.39 -26.60
N GLU A 309 16.53 -10.62 -26.01
CA GLU A 309 16.87 -11.90 -25.39
C GLU A 309 15.95 -12.23 -24.21
N LEU A 310 15.67 -11.23 -23.36
CA LEU A 310 14.85 -11.39 -22.15
C LEU A 310 13.36 -11.66 -22.41
N MET A 311 12.89 -11.50 -23.65
CA MET A 311 11.55 -11.94 -24.05
C MET A 311 11.39 -13.46 -24.00
N GLY A 312 12.49 -14.22 -24.04
CA GLY A 312 12.52 -15.67 -23.96
C GLY A 312 12.73 -16.21 -22.53
N GLU A 313 12.85 -15.34 -21.52
CA GLU A 313 13.13 -15.75 -20.15
C GLU A 313 11.92 -16.51 -19.55
N ALA A 314 12.21 -17.45 -18.63
CA ALA A 314 11.19 -18.25 -17.97
C ALA A 314 10.30 -17.43 -17.00
N ASP A 315 10.87 -16.37 -16.41
CA ASP A 315 10.14 -15.48 -15.51
C ASP A 315 9.11 -14.62 -16.29
N GLU A 316 7.84 -14.76 -15.92
CA GLU A 316 6.74 -14.11 -16.63
C GLU A 316 6.82 -12.59 -16.57
N ASN A 317 7.25 -12.04 -15.43
CA ASN A 317 7.32 -10.59 -15.21
C ASN A 317 8.43 -9.96 -16.08
N THR A 318 9.61 -10.57 -16.10
CA THR A 318 10.74 -10.16 -16.95
C THR A 318 10.38 -10.22 -18.43
N ARG A 319 9.69 -11.30 -18.85
CA ARG A 319 9.18 -11.43 -20.22
C ARG A 319 8.14 -10.37 -20.56
N TRP A 320 7.22 -10.05 -19.65
CA TRP A 320 6.20 -9.04 -19.87
C TRP A 320 6.81 -7.64 -20.02
N GLU A 321 7.72 -7.26 -19.11
CA GLU A 321 8.36 -5.93 -19.17
C GLU A 321 9.30 -5.80 -20.38
N SER A 322 10.01 -6.84 -20.78
CA SER A 322 10.86 -6.82 -21.98
C SER A 322 10.04 -6.64 -23.27
N LEU A 323 8.91 -7.35 -23.40
CA LEU A 323 7.97 -7.16 -24.52
C LEU A 323 7.42 -5.73 -24.57
N ARG A 324 7.01 -5.21 -23.41
CA ARG A 324 6.50 -3.84 -23.28
C ARG A 324 7.55 -2.80 -23.65
N ALA A 325 8.79 -2.97 -23.18
CA ALA A 325 9.91 -2.10 -23.51
C ALA A 325 10.20 -2.10 -25.02
N LEU A 326 10.25 -3.29 -25.65
CA LEU A 326 10.48 -3.42 -27.10
C LEU A 326 9.40 -2.74 -27.94
N GLY A 327 8.14 -2.76 -27.48
CA GLY A 327 7.04 -2.03 -28.12
C GLY A 327 7.34 -0.53 -28.32
N GLY A 328 8.07 0.09 -27.39
CA GLY A 328 8.54 1.47 -27.50
C GLY A 328 9.50 1.70 -28.67
N TRP A 329 10.42 0.78 -28.94
CA TRP A 329 11.31 0.88 -30.11
C TRP A 329 10.56 0.74 -31.43
N LEU A 330 9.64 -0.21 -31.50
CA LEU A 330 8.90 -0.50 -32.72
C LEU A 330 8.00 0.67 -33.13
N LYS A 331 7.34 1.32 -32.15
CA LYS A 331 6.39 2.41 -32.39
C LYS A 331 6.96 3.53 -33.26
N TYR A 332 8.24 3.89 -33.10
CA TYR A 332 8.84 4.94 -33.93
C TYR A 332 9.99 4.47 -34.82
N SER A 333 10.19 3.16 -34.98
CA SER A 333 11.06 2.65 -36.05
C SER A 333 10.44 2.91 -37.43
N PHE A 334 9.12 3.12 -37.50
CA PHE A 334 8.39 3.41 -38.73
C PHE A 334 8.29 4.91 -39.08
N ASP A 335 8.54 5.82 -38.12
CA ASP A 335 8.47 7.28 -38.32
C ASP A 335 9.80 7.88 -38.82
N SER A 336 10.86 7.08 -38.91
CA SER A 336 12.22 7.54 -39.26
C SER A 336 12.58 7.35 -40.75
N LYS A 337 11.59 7.29 -41.65
CA LYS A 337 11.80 7.16 -43.10
C LYS A 337 11.49 8.43 -43.86
#